data_AF-A0A8J6UTU5-F1
#
_entry.id   AF-A0A8J6UTU5-F1
#
_cell.length_a   1.000
_cell.length_b   1.000
_cell.length_c   1.000
_cell.angle_alpha   90.00
_cell.angle_beta   90.00
_cell.angle_gamma   90.00
#
_symmetry.space_group_name_H-M   'P 1'
#
loop_
_entity.id
_entity.type
_entity.pdbx_description
1 polymer ?
#
loop_
_entity_poly.entity_id
_entity_poly.type
_entity_poly.pdbx_seq_one_letter_code
_entity_poly.pdbx_strand_id
1 'polypeptide(L)'
;MRHIDLPRYLLRLSGAPLAIAGLLVLAIPPDPAAAFLFQTQRNEYETCAANLLDAGIDPPIVAEACGEVLRPRDLANCVERITRQTSVAGLDALLTCRQVRRPLELASCVVDINRETENPALPEVLDTCRRSLLPKRFADCVVGLSRRVDDLTPTNAMATCLDAGDPVVDFAPNFIPQDASLPPRFTPLTTPVESPALP
;
A
#
# COMPACT_ATOMS: atom_id res chain seq x y z
N MET A 1 -4.54 80.55 36.80
CA MET A 1 -5.50 80.99 35.77
C MET A 1 -4.73 81.46 34.55
N ARG A 2 -4.70 80.66 33.48
CA ARG A 2 -4.35 81.09 32.12
C ARG A 2 -5.27 80.32 31.18
N HIS A 3 -6.18 81.06 30.55
CA HIS A 3 -7.05 80.57 29.48
C HIS A 3 -6.17 80.24 28.26
N ILE A 4 -6.32 79.03 27.74
CA ILE A 4 -5.67 78.61 26.49
C ILE A 4 -6.79 78.49 25.45
N ASP A 5 -6.73 79.38 24.47
CA ASP A 5 -7.60 79.43 23.30
C ASP A 5 -7.48 78.16 22.46
N LEU A 6 -8.59 77.44 22.35
CA LEU A 6 -8.71 76.14 21.68
C LEU A 6 -9.44 76.15 20.30
N PRO A 7 -9.33 77.13 19.35
CA PRO A 7 -10.10 77.02 18.10
C PRO A 7 -9.26 77.02 16.80
N ARG A 8 -8.04 76.48 16.78
CA ARG A 8 -7.27 76.32 15.51
C ARG A 8 -6.60 74.97 15.27
N TYR A 9 -6.69 74.03 16.21
CA TYR A 9 -6.02 72.73 16.10
C TYR A 9 -6.90 71.61 15.51
N LEU A 10 -8.14 71.90 15.14
CA LEU A 10 -9.07 70.91 14.56
C LEU A 10 -9.15 70.95 13.02
N LEU A 11 -8.26 71.69 12.34
CA LEU A 11 -8.32 71.87 10.89
C LEU A 11 -7.01 71.54 10.18
N ARG A 12 -6.33 70.47 10.62
CA ARG A 12 -5.23 69.82 9.89
C ARG A 12 -5.30 68.29 10.01
N LEU A 13 -6.48 67.73 9.79
CA LEU A 13 -6.69 66.29 9.63
C LEU A 13 -7.13 65.99 8.19
N SER A 14 -6.16 65.83 7.29
CA SER A 14 -6.34 65.09 6.03
C SER A 14 -5.00 64.89 5.32
N GLY A 15 -4.27 63.85 5.70
CA GLY A 15 -3.06 63.46 4.96
C GLY A 15 -2.28 62.33 5.62
N ALA A 16 -2.72 61.08 5.35
CA ALA A 16 -2.04 59.80 5.63
C ALA A 16 -1.81 59.43 7.12
N PRO A 17 -2.32 58.27 7.56
CA PRO A 17 -1.74 57.00 7.12
C PRO A 17 -2.79 55.90 6.90
N LEU A 18 -3.14 55.64 5.63
CA LEU A 18 -3.86 54.41 5.22
C LEU A 18 -2.97 53.49 4.40
N ALA A 19 -1.66 53.47 4.69
CA ALA A 19 -0.68 52.69 3.91
C ALA A 19 -0.12 51.45 4.61
N ILE A 20 -0.62 51.06 5.80
CA ILE A 20 -0.10 49.88 6.52
C ILE A 20 -1.17 48.78 6.73
N ALA A 21 -2.46 49.06 6.52
CA ALA A 21 -3.53 48.07 6.65
C ALA A 21 -3.87 47.31 5.35
N GLY A 22 -3.09 47.48 4.27
CA GLY A 22 -3.35 46.85 2.97
C GLY A 22 -2.61 45.54 2.70
N LEU A 23 -1.59 45.20 3.50
CA LEU A 23 -0.64 44.13 3.16
C LEU A 23 -0.94 42.77 3.81
N LEU A 24 -2.15 42.56 4.35
CA LEU A 24 -2.57 41.28 4.95
C LEU A 24 -3.63 40.51 4.12
N VAL A 25 -4.18 41.11 3.06
CA VAL A 25 -5.24 40.47 2.25
C VAL A 25 -4.68 39.63 1.09
N LEU A 26 -3.41 39.79 0.71
CA LEU A 26 -2.79 39.06 -0.40
C LEU A 26 -2.20 37.69 -0.02
N ALA A 27 -2.31 37.28 1.25
CA ALA A 27 -1.80 35.99 1.72
C ALA A 27 -2.88 34.90 1.85
N ILE A 28 -4.14 35.22 1.60
CA ILE A 28 -5.24 34.24 1.65
C ILE A 28 -5.60 33.87 0.20
N PRO A 29 -5.28 32.65 -0.28
CA PRO A 29 -5.76 32.21 -1.58
C PRO A 29 -7.30 32.22 -1.57
N PRO A 30 -7.97 32.89 -2.52
CA PRO A 30 -9.44 32.94 -2.58
C PRO A 30 -10.07 31.61 -3.01
N ASP A 31 -9.23 30.64 -3.40
CA ASP A 31 -9.66 29.35 -3.88
C ASP A 31 -9.61 28.30 -2.77
N PRO A 32 -10.77 27.75 -2.32
CA PRO A 32 -10.78 26.55 -1.49
C PRO A 32 -10.13 25.34 -2.20
N ALA A 33 -9.89 25.43 -3.51
CA ALA A 33 -9.12 24.46 -4.28
C ALA A 33 -7.63 24.38 -3.86
N ALA A 34 -7.04 25.45 -3.32
CA ALA A 34 -5.65 25.46 -2.88
C ALA A 34 -5.43 24.75 -1.53
N ALA A 35 -6.49 24.56 -0.73
CA ALA A 35 -6.42 23.78 0.51
C ALA A 35 -6.17 22.28 0.26
N PHE A 36 -6.49 21.78 -0.95
CA PHE A 36 -6.19 20.40 -1.35
C PHE A 36 -4.71 20.17 -1.69
N LEU A 37 -3.95 21.23 -2.00
CA LEU A 37 -2.51 21.11 -2.30
C LEU A 37 -1.66 20.89 -1.03
N PHE A 38 -2.24 21.13 0.15
CA PHE A 38 -1.69 20.78 1.46
C PHE A 38 -2.43 19.63 2.12
N GLN A 39 -3.11 18.76 1.35
CA GLN A 39 -3.38 17.42 1.87
C GLN A 39 -2.01 16.83 2.19
N THR A 40 -1.68 16.84 3.48
CA THR A 40 -0.53 16.17 4.05
C THR A 40 -0.54 14.76 3.50
N GLN A 41 0.28 14.52 2.48
CA GLN A 41 0.67 13.20 2.04
C GLN A 41 1.42 12.66 3.26
N ARG A 42 0.65 12.10 4.21
CA ARG A 42 1.20 11.60 5.46
C ARG A 42 2.25 10.61 5.06
N ASN A 43 3.41 10.74 5.69
CA ASN A 43 4.54 9.88 5.42
C ASN A 43 4.07 8.42 5.48
N GLU A 44 4.29 7.64 4.43
CA GLU A 44 3.80 6.25 4.36
C GLU A 44 4.39 5.38 5.49
N TYR A 45 5.60 5.72 5.96
CA TYR A 45 6.23 5.09 7.12
C TYR A 45 5.52 5.45 8.43
N GLU A 46 5.12 6.71 8.60
CA GLU A 46 4.34 7.16 9.77
C GLU A 46 2.98 6.45 9.80
N THR A 47 2.29 6.39 8.66
CA THR A 47 1.02 5.70 8.53
C THR A 47 1.17 4.20 8.79
N CYS A 48 2.23 3.59 8.28
CA CYS A 48 2.54 2.19 8.55
C CYS A 48 2.75 1.93 10.04
N ALA A 49 3.59 2.75 10.69
CA ALA A 49 3.89 2.58 12.10
C ALA A 49 2.65 2.74 12.96
N ALA A 50 1.85 3.79 12.72
CA ALA A 50 0.61 4.02 13.45
C ALA A 50 -0.35 2.83 13.32
N ASN A 51 -0.58 2.34 12.10
CA ASN A 51 -1.51 1.24 11.85
C ASN A 51 -1.04 -0.09 12.48
N LEU A 52 0.26 -0.39 12.45
CA LEU A 52 0.78 -1.61 13.06
C LEU A 52 0.77 -1.53 14.60
N LEU A 53 1.02 -0.36 15.19
CA LEU A 53 0.87 -0.14 16.63
C LEU A 53 -0.60 -0.29 17.07
N ASP A 54 -1.54 0.27 16.30
CA ASP A 54 -2.99 0.12 16.52
C ASP A 54 -3.44 -1.35 16.40
N ALA A 55 -2.72 -2.16 15.61
CA ALA A 55 -2.92 -3.60 15.50
C ALA A 55 -2.30 -4.40 16.67
N GLY A 56 -1.74 -3.73 17.68
CA GLY A 56 -1.18 -4.36 18.88
C GLY A 56 0.20 -5.00 18.67
N ILE A 57 0.95 -4.57 17.66
CA ILE A 57 2.30 -5.10 17.38
C ILE A 57 3.35 -4.29 18.14
N ASP A 58 4.35 -4.97 18.69
CA ASP A 58 5.40 -4.34 19.50
C ASP A 58 6.21 -3.29 18.70
N PRO A 59 6.52 -2.11 19.29
CA PRO A 59 7.25 -1.04 18.63
C PRO A 59 8.55 -1.43 17.89
N PRO A 60 9.45 -2.28 18.43
CA PRO A 60 10.65 -2.70 17.69
C PRO A 60 10.31 -3.48 16.41
N ILE A 61 9.29 -4.35 16.44
CA ILE A 61 8.85 -5.12 15.27
C ILE A 61 8.23 -4.18 14.23
N VAL A 62 7.46 -3.18 14.68
CA VAL A 62 6.87 -2.16 13.81
C VAL A 62 7.96 -1.37 13.08
N ALA A 63 8.97 -0.90 13.81
CA ALA A 63 10.07 -0.11 13.24
C ALA A 63 10.84 -0.91 12.17
N GLU A 64 11.16 -2.17 12.46
CA GLU A 64 11.78 -3.08 11.50
C GLU A 64 10.88 -3.29 10.27
N ALA A 65 9.63 -3.72 10.48
CA ALA A 65 8.76 -4.11 9.39
C ALA A 65 8.41 -2.96 8.43
N CYS A 66 8.16 -1.76 8.96
CA CYS A 66 7.89 -0.59 8.14
C CYS A 66 9.17 -0.05 7.47
N GLY A 67 10.35 -0.21 8.09
CA GLY A 67 11.63 0.25 7.55
C GLY A 67 12.21 -0.64 6.45
N GLU A 68 11.88 -1.94 6.44
CA GLU A 68 12.43 -2.92 5.49
C GLU A 68 11.57 -3.13 4.23
N VAL A 69 10.34 -2.65 4.21
CA VAL A 69 9.40 -2.91 3.13
C VAL A 69 9.42 -1.81 2.07
N LEU A 70 9.37 -2.19 0.78
CA LEU A 70 9.34 -1.25 -0.34
C LEU A 70 8.04 -0.43 -0.43
N ARG A 71 6.94 -0.94 0.15
CA ARG A 71 5.60 -0.34 0.10
C ARG A 71 4.94 -0.39 1.49
N PRO A 72 5.35 0.48 2.42
CA PRO A 72 4.90 0.45 3.82
C PRO A 72 3.39 0.63 3.96
N ARG A 73 2.78 1.48 3.12
CA ARG A 73 1.33 1.66 3.09
C ARG A 73 0.57 0.40 2.73
N ASP A 74 1.06 -0.39 1.76
CA ASP A 74 0.39 -1.63 1.34
C ASP A 74 0.50 -2.71 2.42
N LEU A 75 1.65 -2.80 3.09
CA LEU A 75 1.85 -3.69 4.24
C LEU A 75 0.86 -3.36 5.36
N ALA A 76 0.80 -2.08 5.75
CA ALA A 76 -0.10 -1.59 6.79
C ALA A 76 -1.57 -1.86 6.48
N ASN A 77 -2.00 -1.56 5.24
CA ASN A 77 -3.37 -1.84 4.80
C ASN A 77 -3.69 -3.33 4.82
N CYS A 78 -2.73 -4.20 4.49
CA CYS A 78 -2.93 -5.65 4.56
C CYS A 78 -3.20 -6.11 5.99
N VAL A 79 -2.35 -5.70 6.94
CA VAL A 79 -2.49 -6.05 8.36
C VAL A 79 -3.77 -5.48 8.95
N GLU A 80 -4.05 -4.20 8.70
CA GLU A 80 -5.25 -3.52 9.20
C GLU A 80 -6.52 -4.21 8.69
N ARG A 81 -6.60 -4.52 7.39
CA ARG A 81 -7.78 -5.19 6.83
C ARG A 81 -8.01 -6.55 7.46
N ILE A 82 -6.96 -7.36 7.62
CA ILE A 82 -7.07 -8.69 8.22
C ILE A 82 -7.49 -8.56 9.70
N THR A 83 -6.82 -7.74 10.49
CA THR A 83 -7.06 -7.60 11.94
C THR A 83 -8.42 -6.98 12.28
N ARG A 84 -8.90 -6.01 11.50
CA ARG A 84 -10.20 -5.37 11.75
C ARG A 84 -11.39 -6.22 11.30
N GLN A 85 -11.19 -7.17 10.40
CA GLN A 85 -12.27 -7.87 9.71
C GLN A 85 -12.26 -9.39 9.94
N THR A 86 -11.29 -9.88 10.71
CA THR A 86 -11.16 -11.28 11.13
C THR A 86 -10.69 -11.32 12.60
N SER A 87 -10.61 -12.50 13.21
CA SER A 87 -10.02 -12.66 14.55
C SER A 87 -8.52 -12.98 14.54
N VAL A 88 -7.83 -12.74 13.42
CA VAL A 88 -6.38 -12.96 13.29
C VAL A 88 -5.61 -11.90 14.09
N ALA A 89 -4.61 -12.34 14.85
CA ALA A 89 -3.75 -11.44 15.62
C ALA A 89 -2.88 -10.55 14.70
N GLY A 90 -2.59 -9.32 15.14
CA GLY A 90 -1.81 -8.37 14.35
C GLY A 90 -0.45 -8.88 13.92
N LEU A 91 0.25 -9.58 14.82
CA LEU A 91 1.55 -10.16 14.51
C LEU A 91 1.46 -11.25 13.43
N ASP A 92 0.47 -12.15 13.49
CA ASP A 92 0.29 -13.20 12.49
C ASP A 92 -0.07 -12.62 11.12
N ALA A 93 -0.93 -11.59 11.11
CA ALA A 93 -1.26 -10.84 9.91
C ALA A 93 0.00 -10.17 9.33
N LEU A 94 0.82 -9.52 10.16
CA LEU A 94 2.07 -8.88 9.74
C LEU A 94 3.03 -9.89 9.11
N LEU A 95 3.28 -11.01 9.80
CA LEU A 95 4.18 -12.05 9.32
C LEU A 95 3.72 -12.61 7.98
N THR A 96 2.41 -12.78 7.79
CA THR A 96 1.84 -13.27 6.52
C THR A 96 1.92 -12.21 5.41
N CYS A 97 1.55 -10.96 5.70
CA CYS A 97 1.56 -9.86 4.74
C CYS A 97 2.98 -9.54 4.22
N ARG A 98 4.04 -9.70 5.05
CA ARG A 98 5.44 -9.50 4.61
C ARG A 98 5.95 -10.58 3.68
N GLN A 99 5.31 -11.75 3.63
CA GLN A 99 5.78 -12.90 2.84
C GLN A 99 5.27 -12.91 1.39
N VAL A 100 4.38 -11.98 1.03
CA VAL A 100 3.73 -11.97 -0.29
C VAL A 100 4.11 -10.73 -1.10
N ARG A 101 4.14 -10.87 -2.42
CA ARG A 101 4.34 -9.72 -3.33
C ARG A 101 3.08 -8.87 -3.54
N ARG A 102 1.90 -9.41 -3.20
CA ARG A 102 0.58 -8.77 -3.41
C ARG A 102 -0.21 -8.71 -2.09
N PRO A 103 0.25 -7.93 -1.10
CA PRO A 103 -0.36 -7.88 0.24
C PRO A 103 -1.84 -7.47 0.21
N LEU A 104 -2.26 -6.58 -0.70
CA LEU A 104 -3.67 -6.19 -0.80
C LEU A 104 -4.58 -7.30 -1.34
N GLU A 105 -4.08 -8.15 -2.23
CA GLU A 105 -4.84 -9.32 -2.73
C GLU A 105 -4.90 -10.42 -1.67
N LEU A 106 -3.81 -10.65 -0.93
CA LEU A 106 -3.81 -11.53 0.23
C LEU A 106 -4.89 -11.10 1.25
N ALA A 107 -4.91 -9.82 1.60
CA ALA A 107 -5.89 -9.30 2.55
C ALA A 107 -7.33 -9.46 2.04
N SER A 108 -7.60 -9.20 0.76
CA SER A 108 -8.91 -9.50 0.17
C SER A 108 -9.24 -10.98 0.28
N CYS A 109 -8.31 -11.86 -0.07
CA CYS A 109 -8.52 -13.30 -0.02
C CYS A 109 -8.96 -13.79 1.37
N VAL A 110 -8.23 -13.37 2.40
CA VAL A 110 -8.50 -13.77 3.78
C VAL A 110 -9.83 -13.20 4.27
N VAL A 111 -10.08 -11.91 3.99
CA VAL A 111 -11.31 -11.22 4.42
C VAL A 111 -12.54 -11.78 3.73
N ASP A 112 -12.47 -12.02 2.42
CA ASP A 112 -13.61 -12.48 1.63
C ASP A 112 -13.99 -13.90 2.06
N ILE A 113 -13.02 -14.80 2.24
CA ILE A 113 -13.29 -16.14 2.78
C ILE A 113 -13.87 -16.06 4.20
N ASN A 114 -13.29 -15.24 5.09
CA ASN A 114 -13.79 -15.07 6.46
C ASN A 114 -15.25 -14.58 6.52
N ARG A 115 -15.63 -13.66 5.64
CA ARG A 115 -16.96 -13.04 5.65
C ARG A 115 -18.01 -13.86 4.94
N GLU A 116 -17.61 -14.56 3.88
CA GLU A 116 -18.54 -15.12 2.91
C GLU A 116 -18.65 -16.65 2.98
N THR A 117 -17.96 -17.28 3.93
CA THR A 117 -18.03 -18.71 4.20
C THR A 117 -18.31 -18.98 5.67
N GLU A 118 -18.94 -20.10 6.00
CA GLU A 118 -19.31 -20.43 7.37
C GLU A 118 -18.15 -21.07 8.15
N ASN A 119 -17.77 -20.45 9.26
CA ASN A 119 -16.74 -20.94 10.20
C ASN A 119 -15.42 -21.38 9.55
N PRO A 120 -14.78 -20.55 8.69
CA PRO A 120 -13.52 -20.93 8.08
C PRO A 120 -12.39 -21.03 9.13
N ALA A 121 -11.50 -22.01 8.96
CA ALA A 121 -10.30 -22.14 9.78
C ALA A 121 -9.29 -21.04 9.42
N LEU A 122 -9.35 -19.89 10.10
CA LEU A 122 -8.54 -18.70 9.77
C LEU A 122 -7.02 -18.93 9.62
N PRO A 123 -6.34 -19.75 10.45
CA PRO A 123 -4.94 -20.08 10.23
C PRO A 123 -4.68 -20.77 8.89
N GLU A 124 -5.58 -21.66 8.48
CA GLU A 124 -5.51 -22.36 7.19
C GLU A 124 -5.81 -21.41 6.03
N VAL A 125 -6.79 -20.51 6.19
CA VAL A 125 -7.09 -19.46 5.21
C VAL A 125 -5.87 -18.56 4.98
N LEU A 126 -5.20 -18.12 6.05
CA LEU A 126 -3.99 -17.30 5.95
C LEU A 126 -2.89 -18.01 5.16
N ASP A 127 -2.56 -19.26 5.53
CA ASP A 127 -1.52 -20.02 4.83
C ASP A 127 -1.88 -20.24 3.37
N THR A 128 -3.13 -20.60 3.10
CA THR A 128 -3.57 -20.93 1.75
C THR A 128 -3.62 -19.70 0.84
N CYS A 129 -4.17 -18.58 1.32
CA CYS A 129 -4.16 -17.31 0.60
C CYS A 129 -2.72 -16.84 0.33
N ARG A 130 -1.78 -17.07 1.25
CA ARG A 130 -0.36 -16.74 1.09
C ARG A 130 0.33 -17.61 0.03
N ARG A 131 -0.02 -18.89 -0.05
CA ARG A 131 0.56 -19.85 -1.00
C ARG A 131 -0.03 -19.72 -2.40
N SER A 132 -1.21 -19.13 -2.54
CA SER A 132 -1.83 -18.88 -3.84
C SER A 132 -1.06 -17.85 -4.66
N LEU A 133 -0.82 -18.18 -5.94
CA LEU A 133 -0.24 -17.23 -6.90
C LEU A 133 -1.20 -16.09 -7.27
N LEU A 134 -2.51 -16.33 -7.13
CA LEU A 134 -3.58 -15.40 -7.46
C LEU A 134 -4.61 -15.37 -6.33
N PRO A 135 -4.29 -14.75 -5.17
CA PRO A 135 -5.13 -14.83 -3.97
C PRO A 135 -6.57 -14.40 -4.20
N LYS A 136 -6.81 -13.38 -5.04
CA LYS A 136 -8.16 -12.92 -5.35
C LYS A 136 -8.99 -13.97 -6.09
N ARG A 137 -8.44 -14.57 -7.16
CA ARG A 137 -9.14 -15.64 -7.91
C ARG A 137 -9.38 -16.87 -7.06
N PHE A 138 -8.42 -17.18 -6.19
CA PHE A 138 -8.56 -18.27 -5.24
C PHE A 138 -9.74 -18.04 -4.28
N ALA A 139 -9.86 -16.86 -3.68
CA ALA A 139 -10.99 -16.53 -2.83
C ALA A 139 -12.33 -16.54 -3.58
N ASP A 140 -12.38 -15.99 -4.81
CA ASP A 140 -13.57 -16.06 -5.65
C ASP A 140 -14.02 -17.51 -5.88
N CYS A 141 -13.07 -18.43 -6.11
CA CYS A 141 -13.34 -19.86 -6.23
C CYS A 141 -13.90 -20.45 -4.93
N VAL A 142 -13.25 -20.22 -3.80
CA VAL A 142 -13.64 -20.78 -2.49
C VAL A 142 -15.03 -20.27 -2.08
N VAL A 143 -15.25 -18.96 -2.16
CA VAL A 143 -16.54 -18.33 -1.84
C VAL A 143 -17.62 -18.80 -2.81
N GLY A 144 -17.30 -18.87 -4.11
CA GLY A 144 -18.23 -19.34 -5.13
C GLY A 144 -18.71 -20.78 -4.89
N LEU A 145 -17.78 -21.69 -4.62
CA LEU A 145 -18.10 -23.10 -4.34
C LEU A 145 -18.85 -23.26 -3.00
N SER A 146 -18.37 -22.61 -1.94
CA SER A 146 -18.98 -22.72 -0.60
C SER A 146 -20.43 -22.21 -0.55
N ARG A 147 -20.80 -21.29 -1.46
CA ARG A 147 -22.18 -20.76 -1.55
C ARG A 147 -23.13 -21.57 -2.42
N ARG A 148 -22.62 -22.46 -3.27
CA ARG A 148 -23.40 -23.11 -4.34
C ARG A 148 -23.44 -24.63 -4.25
N VAL A 149 -22.45 -25.23 -3.61
CA VAL A 149 -22.36 -26.67 -3.43
C VAL A 149 -22.73 -26.98 -1.99
N ASP A 150 -23.89 -27.62 -1.82
CA ASP A 150 -24.35 -28.07 -0.50
C ASP A 150 -23.36 -29.07 0.10
N ASP A 151 -23.23 -29.07 1.43
CA ASP A 151 -22.32 -29.91 2.22
C ASP A 151 -20.81 -29.75 1.91
N LEU A 152 -20.42 -28.77 1.09
CA LEU A 152 -19.02 -28.46 0.85
C LEU A 152 -18.49 -27.49 1.93
N THR A 153 -17.62 -27.99 2.80
CA THR A 153 -16.97 -27.16 3.82
C THR A 153 -15.97 -26.17 3.19
N PRO A 154 -15.70 -25.01 3.82
CA PRO A 154 -14.71 -24.05 3.32
C PRO A 154 -13.32 -24.68 3.16
N THR A 155 -12.91 -25.57 4.06
CA THR A 155 -11.64 -26.32 3.96
C THR A 155 -11.59 -27.20 2.70
N ASN A 156 -12.67 -27.93 2.38
CA ASN A 156 -12.73 -28.75 1.16
C ASN A 156 -12.78 -27.89 -0.11
N ALA A 157 -13.46 -26.73 -0.05
CA ALA A 157 -13.46 -25.76 -1.14
C ALA A 157 -12.06 -25.17 -1.37
N MET A 158 -11.33 -24.82 -0.30
CA MET A 158 -9.93 -24.37 -0.37
C MET A 158 -9.03 -25.41 -1.02
N ALA A 159 -9.12 -26.68 -0.60
CA ALA A 159 -8.35 -27.77 -1.20
C ALA A 159 -8.63 -27.90 -2.71
N THR A 160 -9.92 -27.89 -3.09
CA THR A 160 -10.34 -28.00 -4.50
C THR A 160 -9.85 -26.82 -5.34
N CYS A 161 -9.89 -25.60 -4.80
CA CYS A 161 -9.48 -24.38 -5.50
C CYS A 161 -7.96 -24.23 -5.61
N LEU A 162 -7.19 -24.87 -4.73
CA LEU A 162 -5.73 -24.93 -4.84
C LEU A 162 -5.28 -25.84 -5.99
N ASP A 163 -5.92 -27.00 -6.14
CA ASP A 163 -5.59 -27.98 -7.20
C ASP A 163 -5.91 -27.46 -8.61
N ALA A 164 -6.83 -26.50 -8.73
CA ALA A 164 -7.16 -25.82 -10.00
C ALA A 164 -6.14 -24.73 -10.40
N GLY A 165 -5.12 -24.48 -9.58
CA GLY A 165 -4.08 -23.48 -9.82
C GLY A 165 -3.17 -23.87 -10.98
N ASP A 166 -3.51 -23.36 -12.18
CA ASP A 166 -2.76 -23.50 -13.45
C ASP A 166 -2.40 -24.95 -13.82
N PRO A 167 -3.26 -25.67 -14.57
CA PRO A 167 -2.68 -26.56 -15.57
C PRO A 167 -1.75 -25.68 -16.41
N VAL A 168 -0.46 -26.02 -16.48
CA VAL A 168 0.43 -25.47 -17.49
C VAL A 168 -0.28 -25.73 -18.82
N VAL A 169 -0.93 -24.71 -19.38
CA VAL A 169 -1.49 -24.80 -20.71
C VAL A 169 -0.26 -24.93 -21.57
N ASP A 170 0.01 -26.16 -22.01
CA ASP A 170 1.12 -26.54 -22.87
C ASP A 170 1.47 -25.34 -23.76
N PHE A 171 2.62 -24.73 -23.49
CA PHE A 171 3.16 -23.75 -24.41
C PHE A 171 3.15 -24.45 -25.77
N ALA A 172 2.39 -23.90 -26.72
CA ALA A 172 2.39 -24.35 -28.10
C ALA A 172 3.83 -24.71 -28.48
N PRO A 173 4.08 -25.85 -29.14
CA PRO A 173 5.42 -26.38 -29.28
C PRO A 173 6.33 -25.30 -29.86
N ASN A 174 7.25 -24.76 -29.04
CA ASN A 174 8.39 -24.00 -29.52
C ASN A 174 9.41 -25.00 -30.12
N PHE A 175 8.95 -25.86 -31.01
CA PHE A 175 9.81 -26.42 -32.04
C PHE A 175 10.06 -25.27 -33.02
N ILE A 176 11.15 -24.55 -32.81
CA ILE A 176 11.80 -23.88 -33.94
C ILE A 176 12.21 -25.02 -34.88
N PRO A 177 11.73 -25.07 -36.13
CA PRO A 177 12.23 -26.03 -37.12
C PRO A 177 13.75 -25.88 -37.19
N GLN A 178 14.49 -26.99 -37.11
CA GLN A 178 15.96 -26.98 -37.14
C GLN A 178 16.55 -26.46 -38.47
N ASP A 179 15.71 -25.98 -39.40
CA ASP A 179 16.10 -25.45 -40.70
C ASP A 179 16.00 -23.92 -40.82
N ALA A 180 15.65 -23.20 -39.75
CA ALA A 180 15.83 -21.75 -39.73
C ALA A 180 17.31 -21.43 -39.47
N SER A 181 18.04 -21.20 -40.55
CA SER A 181 19.42 -20.73 -40.55
C SER A 181 19.66 -19.64 -39.49
N LEU A 182 20.51 -19.95 -38.50
CA LEU A 182 20.98 -18.99 -37.50
C LEU A 182 21.57 -17.74 -38.18
N PRO A 183 21.16 -16.52 -37.82
CA PRO A 183 22.04 -15.37 -37.94
C PRO A 183 23.20 -15.50 -36.93
N PRO A 184 24.38 -14.92 -37.21
CA PRO A 184 25.66 -15.36 -36.68
C PRO A 184 25.77 -15.26 -35.15
N ARG A 185 26.50 -16.25 -34.60
CA ARG A 185 26.96 -16.32 -33.21
C ARG A 185 27.53 -14.98 -32.75
N PHE A 186 27.05 -14.47 -31.62
CA PHE A 186 27.79 -13.47 -30.86
C PHE A 186 29.09 -14.13 -30.38
N THR A 187 30.22 -13.73 -30.97
CA THR A 187 31.53 -13.95 -30.37
C THR A 187 31.63 -13.06 -29.13
N PRO A 188 32.02 -13.60 -27.97
CA PRO A 188 32.36 -12.75 -26.84
C PRO A 188 33.56 -11.89 -27.23
N LEU A 189 33.43 -10.57 -27.07
CA LEU A 189 34.56 -9.66 -27.14
C LEU A 189 35.39 -9.90 -25.87
N THR A 190 36.42 -10.74 -25.96
CA THR A 190 37.51 -10.75 -24.98
C THR A 190 38.24 -9.43 -25.09
N THR A 191 37.83 -8.45 -24.30
CA THR A 191 38.72 -7.35 -23.91
C THR A 191 39.62 -7.86 -22.77
N PRO A 192 40.95 -7.75 -22.89
CA PRO A 192 41.82 -7.95 -21.74
C PRO A 192 41.56 -6.79 -20.75
N VAL A 193 41.02 -7.10 -19.58
CA VAL A 193 41.06 -6.17 -18.45
C VAL A 193 42.46 -6.28 -17.86
N GLU A 194 43.34 -5.35 -18.25
CA GLU A 194 44.60 -5.12 -17.58
C GLU A 194 44.30 -4.55 -16.18
N SER A 195 44.67 -5.30 -15.14
CA SER A 195 44.59 -4.82 -13.76
C SER A 195 45.65 -3.74 -13.52
N PRO A 196 45.31 -2.59 -12.93
CA PRO A 196 46.31 -1.69 -12.43
C PRO A 196 46.96 -2.27 -11.17
N ALA A 197 48.28 -2.44 -11.21
CA ALA A 197 49.09 -2.70 -10.03
C ALA A 197 49.03 -1.48 -9.09
N LEU A 198 48.71 -1.72 -7.82
CA LEU A 198 48.79 -0.70 -6.76
C LEU A 198 50.23 -0.58 -6.25
N PRO A 199 50.71 0.65 -5.94
CA PRO A 199 51.99 0.89 -5.29
C PRO A 199 51.98 0.54 -3.80
#